data_AF-A7ERM8-F1
#
_entry.id   AF-A7ERM8-F1
#
_cell.length_a   1.000
_cell.length_b   1.000
_cell.length_c   1.000
_cell.angle_alpha   90.00
_cell.angle_beta   90.00
_cell.angle_gamma   90.00
#
_symmetry.space_group_name_H-M   'P 1'
#
loop_
_entity.id
_entity.type
_entity.pdbx_description
1 polymer ?
#
loop_
_entity_poly.entity_id
_entity_poly.type
_entity_poly.pdbx_seq_one_letter_code
_entity_poly.pdbx_strand_id
1 'polypeptide(L)'
;MSTPSLLSLNSPTDITTTCNTHPLTPTELTTLQTRSSAAKLTAYCPYSRFRVGATILTKNGEYIDGANVENAAYPVGTCAERVAFGKAVTGGSREVGFKALGLSTDGSGDVPASPCGMCRQFIREFCDLDMPIFMFDNDGKFVVAKLEELLPMSFGPEALPPRESLGIGGTVLLASGVWYMWSYIEEGLKYILGEKRKEESFKITNMKGEKEAVKWE
;
A
#
# COMPACT_ATOMS: atom_id res chain seq x y z
N MET A 1 -6.93 -0.29 25.77
CA MET A 1 -6.23 -1.24 24.88
C MET A 1 -5.15 -1.90 25.72
N SER A 2 -5.15 -3.23 25.82
CA SER A 2 -4.11 -3.96 26.56
C SER A 2 -2.76 -3.75 25.88
N THR A 3 -1.69 -3.57 26.67
CA THR A 3 -0.33 -3.50 26.15
C THR A 3 -0.02 -4.77 25.37
N PRO A 4 0.47 -4.68 24.13
CA PRO A 4 0.84 -5.88 23.38
C PRO A 4 1.95 -6.65 24.10
N SER A 5 1.82 -7.97 24.18
CA SER A 5 2.83 -8.84 24.79
C SER A 5 4.09 -8.83 23.93
N LEU A 6 5.22 -8.43 24.52
CA LEU A 6 6.52 -8.50 23.87
C LEU A 6 7.05 -9.94 23.93
N LEU A 7 7.31 -10.51 22.76
CA LEU A 7 7.77 -11.90 22.56
C LEU A 7 9.24 -11.90 22.11
N SER A 8 9.94 -13.04 22.20
CA SER A 8 11.34 -13.16 21.78
C SER A 8 11.58 -14.35 20.84
N LEU A 9 12.32 -14.10 19.76
CA LEU A 9 12.86 -15.15 18.89
C LEU A 9 13.94 -16.02 19.56
N ASN A 10 14.43 -15.62 20.74
CA ASN A 10 15.33 -16.44 21.55
C ASN A 10 14.58 -17.39 22.50
N SER A 11 13.25 -17.29 22.58
CA SER A 11 12.38 -18.15 23.40
C SER A 11 11.70 -19.21 22.52
N PRO A 12 12.06 -20.50 22.61
CA PRO A 12 11.39 -21.57 21.86
C PRO A 12 9.89 -21.65 22.17
N THR A 13 9.49 -21.32 23.40
CA THR A 13 8.09 -21.28 23.83
C THR A 13 7.32 -20.18 23.11
N ASP A 14 7.90 -18.98 22.98
CA ASP A 14 7.26 -17.84 22.31
C ASP A 14 7.10 -18.14 20.82
N ILE A 15 8.14 -18.70 20.19
CA ILE A 15 8.10 -19.13 18.79
C ILE A 15 6.99 -20.16 18.58
N THR A 16 6.97 -21.22 19.39
CA THR A 16 5.99 -22.31 19.25
C THR A 16 4.57 -21.80 19.44
N THR A 17 4.34 -20.98 20.48
CA THR A 17 3.02 -20.39 20.77
C THR A 17 2.55 -19.48 19.62
N THR A 18 3.46 -18.67 19.09
CA THR A 18 3.20 -17.77 17.96
C THR A 18 2.84 -18.57 16.70
N CYS A 19 3.61 -19.61 16.37
CA CYS A 19 3.41 -20.48 15.21
C CYS A 19 2.16 -21.36 15.32
N ASN A 20 1.68 -21.63 16.53
CA ASN A 20 0.40 -22.32 16.76
C ASN A 20 -0.79 -21.36 16.59
N THR A 21 -0.61 -20.08 16.96
CA THR A 21 -1.67 -19.06 16.88
C THR A 21 -1.84 -18.51 15.47
N HIS A 22 -0.72 -18.31 14.77
CA HIS A 22 -0.68 -17.79 13.41
C HIS A 22 -0.11 -18.89 12.50
N PRO A 23 -0.66 -19.10 11.29
CA PRO A 23 -0.35 -20.27 10.46
C PRO A 23 1.04 -20.20 9.81
N LEU A 24 2.11 -20.11 10.60
CA LEU A 24 3.50 -20.00 10.18
C LEU A 24 4.32 -21.12 10.81
N THR A 25 5.32 -21.58 10.09
CA THR A 25 6.36 -22.44 10.66
C THR A 25 7.42 -21.59 11.38
N PRO A 26 8.17 -22.16 12.35
CA PRO A 26 9.30 -21.47 12.98
C PRO A 26 10.31 -20.92 11.97
N THR A 27 10.60 -21.69 10.91
CA THR A 27 11.50 -21.27 9.83
C THR A 27 10.95 -20.07 9.06
N GLU A 28 9.66 -20.05 8.75
CA GLU A 28 9.03 -18.89 8.09
C GLU A 28 9.09 -17.64 8.96
N LEU A 29 8.86 -17.77 10.28
CA LEU A 29 8.96 -16.66 11.22
C LEU A 29 10.38 -16.07 11.29
N THR A 30 11.41 -16.92 11.43
CA THR A 30 12.81 -16.48 11.43
C THR A 30 13.21 -15.87 10.08
N THR A 31 12.71 -16.43 8.98
CA THR A 31 12.97 -15.91 7.62
C THR A 31 12.34 -14.54 7.44
N LEU A 32 11.10 -14.32 7.89
CA LEU A 32 10.45 -13.01 7.89
C LEU A 32 11.31 -11.97 8.61
N GLN A 33 11.74 -12.27 9.84
CA GLN A 33 12.58 -11.35 10.61
C GLN A 33 13.91 -11.04 9.92
N THR A 34 14.59 -12.08 9.44
CA THR A 34 15.91 -11.92 8.80
C THR A 34 15.79 -11.07 7.54
N ARG A 35 14.79 -11.34 6.71
CA ARG A 35 14.57 -10.64 5.45
C ARG A 35 14.10 -9.20 5.66
N SER A 36 13.16 -8.95 6.58
CA SER A 36 12.71 -7.57 6.84
C SER A 36 13.85 -6.73 7.42
N SER A 37 14.72 -7.33 8.24
CA SER A 37 15.91 -6.68 8.78
C SER A 37 16.96 -6.39 7.70
N ALA A 38 17.16 -7.30 6.74
CA ALA A 38 18.03 -7.07 5.59
C ALA A 38 17.46 -6.01 4.63
N ALA A 39 16.15 -6.03 4.37
CA ALA A 39 15.47 -5.08 3.49
C ALA A 39 15.65 -3.63 3.97
N LYS A 40 15.65 -3.43 5.30
CA LYS A 40 15.92 -2.14 5.95
C LYS A 40 17.22 -1.47 5.48
N LEU A 41 18.24 -2.25 5.11
CA LEU A 41 19.52 -1.74 4.61
C LEU A 41 19.41 -1.06 3.24
N THR A 42 18.32 -1.28 2.51
CA THR A 42 18.06 -0.70 1.18
C THR A 42 17.20 0.57 1.22
N ALA A 43 16.80 1.01 2.42
CA ALA A 43 15.98 2.20 2.61
C ALA A 43 16.68 3.47 2.07
N TYR A 44 15.92 4.29 1.36
CA TYR A 44 16.33 5.65 1.01
C TYR A 44 15.63 6.61 1.97
N CYS A 45 16.31 7.01 3.04
CA CYS A 45 15.73 7.88 4.05
C CYS A 45 16.69 8.96 4.56
N PRO A 46 17.21 9.85 3.68
CA PRO A 46 18.18 10.86 4.09
C PRO A 46 17.60 11.92 5.03
N TYR A 47 16.27 12.09 5.06
CA TYR A 47 15.60 13.14 5.82
C TYR A 47 15.31 12.68 7.25
N SER A 48 14.60 11.56 7.44
CA SER A 48 14.32 11.04 8.79
C SER A 48 15.49 10.29 9.40
N ARG A 49 16.34 9.68 8.56
CA ARG A 49 17.37 8.69 8.97
C ARG A 49 16.79 7.49 9.74
N PHE A 50 15.50 7.23 9.57
CA PHE A 50 14.79 6.13 10.19
C PHE A 50 14.50 5.07 9.14
N ARG A 51 15.30 3.99 9.14
CA ARG A 51 15.13 2.91 8.16
C ARG A 51 14.03 1.95 8.62
N VAL A 52 13.19 1.55 7.68
CA VAL A 52 12.14 0.55 7.82
C VAL A 52 12.31 -0.47 6.71
N GLY A 53 12.32 -1.75 7.06
CA GLY A 53 12.25 -2.85 6.12
C GLY A 53 10.97 -3.65 6.34
N ALA A 54 10.41 -4.19 5.26
CA ALA A 54 9.21 -5.00 5.27
C ALA A 54 9.40 -6.22 4.37
N THR A 55 8.90 -7.37 4.79
CA THR A 55 8.88 -8.60 3.98
C THR A 55 7.50 -9.23 4.05
N ILE A 56 6.91 -9.50 2.89
CA ILE A 56 5.66 -10.23 2.75
C ILE A 56 5.98 -11.70 2.47
N LEU A 57 5.33 -12.61 3.20
CA LEU A 57 5.24 -14.01 2.82
C LEU A 57 3.90 -14.27 2.13
N THR A 58 3.94 -14.78 0.91
CA THR A 58 2.74 -15.18 0.15
C THR A 58 2.27 -16.58 0.55
N LYS A 59 1.06 -16.97 0.14
CA LYS A 59 0.52 -18.31 0.42
C LYS A 59 1.25 -19.44 -0.33
N ASN A 60 1.97 -19.14 -1.43
CA ASN A 60 2.80 -20.11 -2.15
C ASN A 60 4.26 -20.14 -1.67
N GLY A 61 4.62 -19.41 -0.61
CA GLY A 61 5.96 -19.45 -0.01
C GLY A 61 6.98 -18.47 -0.59
N GLU A 62 6.56 -17.54 -1.44
CA GLU A 62 7.39 -16.46 -1.96
C GLU A 62 7.58 -15.35 -0.91
N TYR A 63 8.79 -14.76 -0.86
CA TYR A 63 9.11 -13.64 0.02
C TYR A 63 9.45 -12.37 -0.75
N ILE A 64 8.69 -11.30 -0.50
CA ILE A 64 8.77 -10.05 -1.26
C ILE A 64 9.16 -8.92 -0.31
N ASP A 65 10.30 -8.28 -0.61
CA ASP A 65 10.90 -7.29 0.29
C ASP A 65 10.65 -5.84 -0.17
N GLY A 66 10.48 -4.95 0.79
CA GLY A 66 10.35 -3.51 0.63
C GLY A 66 11.10 -2.73 1.70
N ALA A 67 11.45 -1.49 1.38
CA ALA A 67 12.08 -0.56 2.30
C ALA A 67 11.48 0.84 2.10
N ASN A 68 11.51 1.70 3.11
CA ASN A 68 10.99 3.05 2.95
C ASN A 68 11.83 3.89 1.98
N VAL A 69 11.14 4.69 1.17
CA VAL A 69 11.72 5.59 0.19
C VAL A 69 11.15 6.99 0.44
N GLU A 70 12.00 7.89 0.90
CA GLU A 70 11.64 9.27 1.18
C GLU A 70 11.82 10.17 -0.04
N ASN A 71 11.32 11.38 0.08
CA ASN A 71 11.43 12.41 -0.93
C ASN A 71 11.46 13.78 -0.26
N ALA A 72 12.08 14.78 -0.91
CA ALA A 72 12.10 16.16 -0.43
C ALA A 72 10.68 16.70 -0.19
N ALA A 73 9.73 16.34 -1.05
CA ALA A 73 8.31 16.58 -0.83
C ALA A 73 7.74 15.45 0.05
N TYR A 74 7.80 15.61 1.37
CA TYR A 74 7.53 14.53 2.34
C TYR A 74 6.26 13.68 2.06
N PRO A 75 5.11 14.26 1.65
CA PRO A 75 3.90 13.46 1.38
C PRO A 75 4.03 12.43 0.25
N VAL A 76 4.98 12.58 -0.68
CA VAL A 76 5.16 11.62 -1.78
C VAL A 76 6.02 10.42 -1.39
N GLY A 77 6.62 10.43 -0.20
CA GLY A 77 7.36 9.31 0.35
C GLY A 77 6.49 8.06 0.53
N THR A 78 7.12 6.88 0.40
CA THR A 78 6.44 5.60 0.49
C THR A 78 7.06 4.72 1.57
N CYS A 79 6.23 4.20 2.47
CA CYS A 79 6.65 3.31 3.55
C CYS A 79 7.03 1.92 3.02
N ALA A 80 7.83 1.17 3.79
CA ALA A 80 8.35 -0.14 3.38
C ALA A 80 7.25 -1.15 3.02
N GLU A 81 6.15 -1.15 3.78
CA GLU A 81 4.99 -2.03 3.58
C GLU A 81 4.36 -1.77 2.21
N ARG A 82 4.11 -0.49 1.89
CA ARG A 82 3.54 -0.09 0.61
C ARG A 82 4.47 -0.39 -0.56
N VAL A 83 5.78 -0.29 -0.38
CA VAL A 83 6.76 -0.74 -1.39
C VAL A 83 6.69 -2.25 -1.60
N ALA A 84 6.69 -3.04 -0.52
CA ALA A 84 6.61 -4.51 -0.60
C ALA A 84 5.31 -4.97 -1.28
N PHE A 85 4.16 -4.43 -0.87
CA PHE A 85 2.88 -4.76 -1.47
C PHE A 85 2.77 -4.25 -2.91
N GLY A 86 3.29 -3.05 -3.22
CA GLY A 86 3.34 -2.54 -4.58
C GLY A 86 4.07 -3.50 -5.53
N LYS A 87 5.23 -4.02 -5.12
CA LYS A 87 5.96 -5.06 -5.86
C LYS A 87 5.15 -6.35 -5.96
N ALA A 88 4.57 -6.82 -4.85
CA ALA A 88 3.81 -8.07 -4.84
C ALA A 88 2.57 -8.03 -5.74
N VAL A 89 1.82 -6.94 -5.71
CA VAL A 89 0.61 -6.77 -6.51
C VAL A 89 0.97 -6.65 -7.99
N THR A 90 1.96 -5.84 -8.34
CA THR A 90 2.39 -5.67 -9.74
C THR A 90 3.13 -6.89 -10.29
N GLY A 91 3.72 -7.72 -9.42
CA GLY A 91 4.32 -9.01 -9.75
C GLY A 91 3.33 -10.17 -9.88
N GLY A 92 2.03 -9.95 -9.66
CA GLY A 92 0.98 -10.97 -9.82
C GLY A 92 0.69 -11.80 -8.57
N SER A 93 1.37 -11.57 -7.44
CA SER A 93 1.17 -12.34 -6.19
C SER A 93 -0.20 -12.11 -5.54
N ARG A 94 -1.00 -11.16 -6.04
CA ARG A 94 -2.38 -10.92 -5.58
C ARG A 94 -3.27 -12.16 -5.74
N GLU A 95 -3.14 -12.89 -6.85
CA GLU A 95 -3.98 -14.08 -7.11
C GLU A 95 -3.65 -15.24 -6.17
N VAL A 96 -2.40 -15.31 -5.72
CA VAL A 96 -1.90 -16.30 -4.76
C VAL A 96 -2.37 -15.95 -3.34
N GLY A 97 -2.39 -14.66 -3.02
CA GLY A 97 -2.72 -14.15 -1.69
C GLY A 97 -1.54 -14.13 -0.72
N PHE A 98 -1.74 -13.45 0.40
CA PHE A 98 -0.72 -13.14 1.38
C PHE A 98 -0.95 -13.93 2.68
N LYS A 99 0.14 -14.33 3.32
CA LYS A 99 0.15 -15.20 4.50
C LYS A 99 0.59 -14.47 5.77
N ALA A 100 1.62 -13.63 5.68
CA ALA A 100 2.11 -12.81 6.79
C ALA A 100 2.94 -11.62 6.32
N LEU A 101 3.08 -10.61 7.16
CA LEU A 101 3.94 -9.44 6.96
C LEU A 101 4.92 -9.30 8.12
N GLY A 102 6.21 -9.16 7.84
CA GLY A 102 7.24 -8.83 8.82
C GLY A 102 7.77 -7.41 8.62
N LEU A 103 7.96 -6.66 9.71
CA LEU A 103 8.47 -5.29 9.74
C LEU A 103 9.68 -5.19 10.66
N SER A 104 10.74 -4.52 10.24
CA SER A 104 11.90 -4.22 11.07
C SER A 104 12.26 -2.74 10.96
N THR A 105 12.58 -2.09 12.09
CA THR A 105 12.92 -0.65 12.13
C THR A 105 14.24 -0.37 12.80
N ASP A 106 14.82 0.80 12.56
CA ASP A 106 15.89 1.36 13.39
C ASP A 106 15.28 2.00 14.63
N GLY A 107 15.08 1.26 15.71
CA GLY A 107 14.51 1.83 16.92
C GLY A 107 15.02 1.14 18.17
N SER A 108 15.31 1.95 19.18
CA SER A 108 15.75 1.59 20.54
C SER A 108 14.62 1.78 21.57
N GLY A 109 13.36 1.82 21.11
CA GLY A 109 12.20 1.89 22.00
C GLY A 109 11.84 0.52 22.55
N ASP A 110 11.16 0.46 23.70
CA ASP A 110 10.77 -0.79 24.35
C ASP A 110 9.82 -1.66 23.48
N VAL A 111 9.18 -1.06 22.47
CA VAL A 111 8.24 -1.72 21.57
C VAL A 111 8.61 -1.46 20.11
N PRO A 112 8.62 -2.52 19.26
CA PRO A 112 8.78 -2.39 17.81
C PRO A 112 7.80 -1.40 17.17
N ALA A 113 8.22 -0.68 16.13
CA ALA A 113 7.37 0.31 15.48
C ALA A 113 6.21 -0.34 14.72
N SER A 114 4.99 0.19 14.93
CA SER A 114 3.78 -0.28 14.27
C SER A 114 3.60 0.32 12.87
N PRO A 115 2.94 -0.37 11.92
CA PRO A 115 2.64 0.19 10.61
C PRO A 115 1.77 1.45 10.75
N CYS A 116 2.03 2.46 9.92
CA CYS A 116 1.26 3.71 9.94
C CYS A 116 -0.16 3.50 9.42
N GLY A 117 -1.08 4.42 9.70
CA GLY A 117 -2.49 4.30 9.30
C GLY A 117 -2.69 4.09 7.78
N MET A 118 -1.89 4.76 6.95
CA MET A 118 -1.92 4.56 5.49
C MET A 118 -1.51 3.14 5.10
N CYS A 119 -0.49 2.57 5.74
CA CYS A 119 -0.08 1.18 5.49
C CYS A 119 -1.14 0.20 5.94
N ARG A 120 -1.74 0.40 7.13
CA ARG A 120 -2.84 -0.46 7.61
C ARG A 120 -3.99 -0.50 6.61
N GLN A 121 -4.42 0.66 6.11
CA GLN A 121 -5.48 0.74 5.11
C GLN A 121 -5.06 0.13 3.76
N PHE A 122 -3.80 0.28 3.36
CA PHE A 122 -3.27 -0.31 2.14
C PHE A 122 -3.24 -1.84 2.22
N ILE A 123 -2.80 -2.40 3.35
CA ILE A 123 -2.80 -3.85 3.62
C ILE A 123 -4.24 -4.38 3.57
N ARG A 124 -5.19 -3.63 4.14
CA ARG A 124 -6.61 -4.01 4.19
C ARG A 124 -7.27 -4.21 2.82
N GLU A 125 -6.79 -3.53 1.79
CA GLU A 125 -7.30 -3.74 0.42
C GLU A 125 -6.96 -5.13 -0.12
N PHE A 126 -5.84 -5.72 0.32
CA PHE A 126 -5.27 -6.92 -0.27
C PHE A 126 -5.29 -8.15 0.64
N CYS A 127 -5.54 -7.95 1.93
CA CYS A 127 -5.46 -8.99 2.94
C CYS A 127 -6.72 -9.05 3.80
N ASP A 128 -7.00 -10.26 4.26
CA ASP A 128 -8.05 -10.53 5.24
C ASP A 128 -7.71 -9.90 6.61
N LEU A 129 -8.74 -9.69 7.42
CA LEU A 129 -8.63 -9.06 8.74
C LEU A 129 -7.79 -9.86 9.75
N ASP A 130 -7.63 -11.16 9.52
CA ASP A 130 -6.82 -12.07 10.33
C ASP A 130 -5.32 -12.08 9.95
N MET A 131 -4.93 -11.33 8.91
CA MET A 131 -3.55 -11.24 8.42
C MET A 131 -2.59 -10.84 9.57
N PRO A 132 -1.63 -11.70 9.93
CA PRO A 132 -0.71 -11.41 11.02
C PRO A 132 0.42 -10.49 10.55
N ILE A 133 0.67 -9.45 11.35
CA ILE A 133 1.70 -8.44 11.14
C ILE A 133 2.70 -8.53 12.29
N PHE A 134 3.91 -8.96 11.97
CA PHE A 134 5.03 -9.10 12.89
C PHE A 134 5.87 -7.82 12.85
N MET A 135 6.10 -7.23 14.01
CA MET A 135 6.93 -6.04 14.18
C MET A 135 8.13 -6.45 15.04
N PHE A 136 9.32 -6.46 14.44
CA PHE A 136 10.57 -6.88 15.05
C PHE A 136 11.41 -5.68 15.50
N ASP A 137 12.06 -5.80 16.65
CA ASP A 137 13.15 -4.92 17.05
C ASP A 137 14.52 -5.45 16.57
N ASN A 138 15.59 -4.77 16.97
CA ASN A 138 16.96 -5.16 16.61
C ASN A 138 17.52 -6.33 17.45
N ASP A 139 16.90 -6.65 18.60
CA ASP A 139 17.35 -7.67 19.55
C ASP A 139 16.62 -9.02 19.34
N GLY A 140 15.79 -9.11 18.30
CA GLY A 140 14.99 -10.29 17.99
C GLY A 140 13.76 -10.42 18.89
N LYS A 141 13.35 -9.37 19.60
CA LYS A 141 12.02 -9.31 20.21
C LYS A 141 11.02 -8.82 19.18
N PHE A 142 9.77 -9.18 19.38
CA PHE A 142 8.71 -8.81 18.46
C PHE A 142 7.37 -8.70 19.13
N VAL A 143 6.49 -7.99 18.45
CA VAL A 143 5.05 -7.97 18.69
C VAL A 143 4.38 -8.50 17.43
N VAL A 144 3.33 -9.30 17.60
CA VAL A 144 2.44 -9.69 16.52
C VAL A 144 1.06 -9.14 16.81
N ALA A 145 0.40 -8.63 15.76
CA ALA A 145 -1.00 -8.23 15.81
C ALA A 145 -1.68 -8.62 14.50
N LYS A 146 -2.97 -8.94 14.57
CA LYS A 146 -3.81 -9.09 13.39
C LYS A 146 -4.17 -7.72 12.82
N LEU A 147 -4.49 -7.69 11.53
CA LEU A 147 -4.91 -6.46 10.87
C LEU A 147 -6.16 -5.84 11.53
N GLU A 148 -7.13 -6.65 11.98
CA GLU A 148 -8.32 -6.17 12.71
C GLU A 148 -8.00 -5.42 14.00
N GLU A 149 -6.94 -5.83 14.71
CA GLU A 149 -6.51 -5.21 15.96
C GLU A 149 -5.84 -3.86 15.69
N LEU A 150 -5.13 -3.75 14.56
CA LEU A 150 -4.47 -2.53 14.14
C LEU A 150 -5.42 -1.54 13.45
N LEU A 151 -6.48 -2.02 12.81
CA LEU A 151 -7.45 -1.20 12.08
C LEU A 151 -8.88 -1.68 12.34
N PRO A 152 -9.40 -1.47 13.57
CA PRO A 152 -10.75 -1.87 13.93
C PRO A 152 -11.78 -1.08 13.13
N MET A 153 -12.90 -1.73 12.78
CA MET A 153 -13.98 -1.14 11.99
C MET A 153 -13.49 -0.51 10.68
N SER A 154 -12.54 -1.18 10.02
CA SER A 154 -11.87 -0.66 8.84
C SER A 154 -12.82 -0.48 7.66
N PHE A 155 -12.64 0.63 6.93
CA PHE A 155 -13.24 0.80 5.61
C PHE A 155 -12.62 -0.20 4.63
N GLY A 156 -13.44 -0.82 3.79
CA GLY A 156 -13.02 -1.85 2.84
C GLY A 156 -13.93 -1.93 1.62
N PRO A 157 -13.63 -2.83 0.67
CA PRO A 157 -14.41 -3.01 -0.56
C PRO A 157 -15.91 -3.23 -0.31
N GLU A 158 -16.27 -3.86 0.81
CA GLU A 158 -17.66 -4.12 1.22
C GLU A 158 -18.46 -2.85 1.55
N ALA A 159 -17.79 -1.72 1.80
CA ALA A 159 -18.44 -0.43 2.03
C ALA A 159 -18.73 0.33 0.73
N LEU A 160 -18.25 -0.16 -0.42
CA LEU A 160 -18.49 0.44 -1.73
C LEU A 160 -19.66 -0.24 -2.44
N PRO A 161 -20.45 0.50 -3.24
CA PRO A 161 -21.48 -0.10 -4.08
C PRO A 161 -20.88 -1.09 -5.09
N PRO A 162 -21.59 -2.17 -5.44
CA PRO A 162 -21.17 -3.09 -6.50
C PRO A 162 -20.86 -2.32 -7.79
N ARG A 163 -19.83 -2.74 -8.54
CA ARG A 163 -19.45 -2.06 -9.79
C ARG A 163 -20.60 -2.04 -10.80
N GLU A 164 -21.41 -3.08 -10.78
CA GLU A 164 -22.57 -3.28 -11.64
C GLU A 164 -23.68 -2.27 -11.33
N SER A 165 -23.79 -1.80 -10.08
CA SER A 165 -24.79 -0.81 -9.69
C SER A 165 -24.38 0.63 -9.99
N LEU A 166 -23.12 0.86 -10.38
CA LEU A 166 -22.61 2.19 -10.74
C LEU A 166 -22.97 2.64 -12.16
N GLY A 167 -23.65 1.80 -12.97
CA GLY A 167 -24.17 2.19 -14.29
C GLY A 167 -23.09 2.50 -15.34
N ILE A 168 -21.82 2.27 -15.04
CA ILE A 168 -20.71 2.46 -15.98
C ILE A 168 -20.51 1.16 -16.78
N GLY A 169 -21.39 0.95 -17.76
CA GLY A 169 -21.16 -0.06 -18.79
C GLY A 169 -19.82 0.18 -19.49
N GLY A 170 -18.97 -0.84 -19.53
CA GLY A 170 -17.54 -0.81 -19.89
C GLY A 170 -17.18 -0.42 -21.33
N THR A 171 -17.83 0.58 -21.93
CA THR A 171 -17.52 1.09 -23.27
C THR A 171 -17.22 2.59 -23.30
N VAL A 172 -17.59 3.37 -22.28
CA VAL A 172 -17.59 4.85 -22.41
C VAL A 172 -16.26 5.53 -22.01
N LEU A 173 -15.40 4.90 -21.21
CA LEU A 173 -14.17 5.57 -20.71
C LEU A 173 -12.97 5.53 -21.66
N LEU A 174 -12.94 4.63 -22.64
CA LEU A 174 -11.86 4.64 -23.66
C LEU A 174 -12.07 5.75 -24.69
N ALA A 175 -13.31 6.12 -25.00
CA ALA A 175 -13.58 7.15 -25.98
C ALA A 175 -13.29 8.56 -25.44
N SER A 176 -13.65 8.87 -24.19
CA SER A 176 -13.44 10.21 -23.63
C SER A 176 -12.00 10.48 -23.22
N GLY A 177 -11.29 9.50 -22.66
CA GLY A 177 -9.89 9.66 -22.23
C GLY A 177 -8.91 9.78 -23.39
N VAL A 178 -9.10 8.98 -24.45
CA VAL A 178 -8.27 9.06 -25.66
C VAL A 178 -8.56 10.34 -26.44
N TRP A 179 -9.83 10.77 -26.49
CA TRP A 179 -10.20 12.03 -27.15
C TRP A 179 -9.65 13.26 -26.39
N TYR A 180 -9.72 13.28 -25.06
CA TYR A 180 -9.09 14.32 -24.25
C TYR A 180 -7.57 14.36 -24.45
N MET A 181 -6.90 13.20 -24.42
CA MET A 181 -5.45 13.17 -24.60
C MET A 181 -5.04 13.58 -26.02
N TRP A 182 -5.82 13.20 -27.04
CA TRP A 182 -5.60 13.62 -28.43
C TRP A 182 -5.86 15.12 -28.64
N SER A 183 -6.89 15.69 -28.00
CA SER A 183 -7.16 17.13 -28.07
C SER A 183 -6.05 17.96 -27.43
N TYR A 184 -5.48 17.50 -26.31
CA TYR A 184 -4.32 18.16 -25.69
C TYR A 184 -3.06 18.09 -26.56
N ILE A 185 -2.83 16.98 -27.25
CA ILE A 185 -1.70 16.83 -28.18
C ILE A 185 -1.89 17.74 -29.41
N GLU A 186 -3.08 17.78 -30.00
CA GLU A 186 -3.36 18.67 -31.14
C GLU A 186 -3.29 20.15 -30.77
N GLU A 187 -3.82 20.56 -29.61
CA GLU A 187 -3.68 21.95 -29.13
C GLU A 187 -2.22 22.30 -28.81
N GLY A 188 -1.47 21.37 -28.22
CA GLY A 188 -0.02 21.52 -28.00
C GLY A 188 0.75 21.69 -29.30
N LEU A 189 0.42 20.94 -30.35
CA LEU A 189 1.00 21.08 -31.69
C LEU A 189 0.65 22.41 -32.35
N LYS A 190 -0.60 22.87 -32.24
CA LYS A 190 -1.02 24.19 -32.76
C LYS A 190 -0.28 25.34 -32.07
N TYR A 191 -0.02 25.21 -30.76
CA TYR A 191 0.78 26.17 -30.01
C TYR A 191 2.25 26.19 -30.46
N ILE A 192 2.85 25.01 -30.66
CA ILE A 192 4.24 24.88 -31.15
C ILE A 192 4.37 25.42 -32.59
N LEU A 193 3.34 25.26 -33.42
CA LEU A 193 3.31 25.71 -34.82
C LEU A 193 2.85 27.17 -34.99
N GLY A 194 2.54 27.89 -33.91
CA GLY A 194 2.21 29.32 -33.94
C GLY A 194 0.83 29.66 -34.53
N GLU A 195 -0.09 28.70 -34.62
CA GLU A 195 -1.45 28.97 -35.10
C GLU A 195 -2.29 29.68 -34.03
N LYS A 196 -2.85 30.85 -34.37
CA LYS A 196 -3.72 31.61 -33.46
C LYS A 196 -5.03 30.83 -33.19
N ARG A 197 -5.37 30.64 -31.91
CA ARG A 197 -6.64 30.05 -31.48
C ARG A 197 -7.83 30.80 -32.08
N LYS A 198 -8.76 30.07 -32.70
CA LYS A 198 -10.14 30.53 -32.87
C LYS A 198 -10.88 30.25 -31.56
N GLU A 199 -11.57 31.25 -31.03
CA GLU A 199 -12.48 31.07 -29.90
C GLU A 199 -13.62 30.13 -30.29
N GLU A 200 -13.56 28.88 -29.83
CA GLU A 200 -14.70 27.97 -29.90
C GLU A 200 -15.36 27.88 -28.52
N SER A 201 -16.68 28.08 -28.50
CA SER A 201 -17.50 27.91 -27.31
C SER A 201 -18.01 26.47 -27.25
N PHE A 202 -17.80 25.80 -26.12
CA PHE A 202 -18.29 24.44 -25.90
C PHE A 202 -19.50 24.48 -24.97
N LYS A 203 -20.51 23.66 -25.29
CA LYS A 203 -21.72 23.49 -24.48
C LYS A 203 -21.51 22.33 -23.52
N ILE A 204 -21.51 22.61 -22.22
CA ILE A 204 -21.41 21.60 -21.17
C ILE A 204 -22.82 21.32 -20.67
N THR A 205 -23.14 20.04 -20.45
CA THR A 205 -24.43 19.65 -19.88
C THR A 205 -24.24 19.36 -18.39
N ASN A 206 -24.98 20.06 -17.52
CA ASN A 206 -24.85 19.90 -16.07
C ASN A 206 -25.47 18.58 -15.58
N MET A 207 -25.28 18.24 -14.30
CA MET A 207 -25.82 17.00 -13.70
C MET A 207 -27.36 16.91 -13.70
N LYS A 208 -28.06 18.00 -14.05
CA LYS A 208 -29.52 18.04 -14.23
C LYS A 208 -29.96 17.94 -15.70
N GLY A 209 -29.02 17.81 -16.64
CA GLY A 209 -29.30 17.70 -18.07
C GLY A 209 -29.44 19.06 -18.80
N GLU A 210 -29.13 20.17 -18.16
CA GLU A 210 -29.26 21.51 -18.74
C GLU A 210 -27.96 21.91 -19.46
N LYS A 211 -28.07 22.52 -20.65
CA LYS A 211 -26.90 22.93 -21.45
C LYS A 211 -26.49 24.35 -21.09
N GLU A 212 -25.30 24.52 -20.54
CA GLU A 212 -24.68 25.82 -20.28
C GLU A 212 -23.53 26.07 -21.27
N ALA A 213 -23.46 27.31 -21.77
CA ALA A 213 -22.36 27.77 -22.60
C ALA A 213 -21.31 28.44 -21.69
N VAL A 214 -20.12 27.86 -21.61
CA VAL A 214 -19.00 28.44 -20.87
C VAL A 214 -18.15 29.24 -21.85
N LYS A 215 -17.98 30.53 -21.60
CA LYS A 215 -16.98 31.37 -22.26
C LYS A 215 -15.77 31.49 -21.34
N TRP A 216 -14.58 31.29 -21.89
CA TRP A 216 -13.34 31.58 -21.20
C TRP A 216 -13.06 33.08 -21.34
N GLU A 217 -12.89 33.79 -20.21
CA GLU A 217 -12.28 35.13 -20.17
C GLU A 217 -10.75 35.02 -20.20
#